data_AF-A0A109JY53-F1
#
_entry.id   AF-A0A109JY53-F1
#
_cell.length_a   1.000
_cell.length_b   1.000
_cell.length_c   1.000
_cell.angle_alpha   90.00
_cell.angle_beta   90.00
_cell.angle_gamma   90.00
#
_symmetry.space_group_name_H-M   'P 1'
#
loop_
_entity.id
_entity.type
_entity.pdbx_description
1 polymer ?
#
loop_
_entity_poly.entity_id
_entity_poly.type
_entity_poly.pdbx_seq_one_letter_code
_entity_poly.pdbx_strand_id
1 'polypeptide(L)'
;MRLSYGFVRGEALSCIYHGWSYTQAGNCLRIPAHPGLTPPDTIRVATHQVEEADGVIWVAVGEPVHLPPKLEGLVPLRSLTMNADIATIEAASGAKSEASGLLKATQQSETMWLLLSEQEKGHTLVHVLLEGENTVRDRISASRAAESLRRSAEDLQARESHDA
;
A
#
# COMPACT_ATOMS: atom_id res chain seq x y z
N MET A 1 -7.17 10.41 16.96
CA MET A 1 -7.17 8.94 17.22
C MET A 1 -7.01 8.23 15.88
N ARG A 2 -6.19 7.17 15.77
CA ARG A 2 -6.01 6.40 14.53
C ARG A 2 -7.10 5.34 14.40
N LEU A 3 -7.92 5.40 13.34
CA LEU A 3 -8.99 4.41 13.11
C LEU A 3 -8.46 3.05 12.66
N SER A 4 -7.23 2.98 12.17
CA SER A 4 -6.57 1.72 11.79
C SER A 4 -6.35 0.76 12.95
N TYR A 5 -6.42 1.24 14.20
CA TYR A 5 -6.44 0.39 15.40
C TYR A 5 -7.86 -0.04 15.82
N GLY A 6 -8.87 0.38 15.07
CA GLY A 6 -10.26 -0.01 15.27
C GLY A 6 -10.57 -1.40 14.74
N PHE A 7 -11.86 -1.64 14.47
CA PHE A 7 -12.33 -2.89 13.90
C PHE A 7 -13.59 -2.67 13.07
N VAL A 8 -13.80 -3.52 12.09
CA VAL A 8 -15.02 -3.53 11.27
C VAL A 8 -16.10 -4.38 11.97
N ARG A 9 -17.34 -3.88 12.02
CA ARG A 9 -18.54 -4.64 12.44
C ARG A 9 -19.64 -4.46 11.40
N GLY A 10 -19.96 -5.51 10.65
CA GLY A 10 -20.81 -5.39 9.46
C GLY A 10 -20.18 -4.38 8.49
N GLU A 11 -20.95 -3.37 8.09
CA GLU A 11 -20.52 -2.32 7.15
C GLU A 11 -19.98 -1.05 7.81
N ALA A 12 -19.58 -1.12 9.09
CA ALA A 12 -19.13 0.05 9.86
C ALA A 12 -17.74 -0.13 10.48
N LEU A 13 -16.91 0.90 10.37
CA LEU A 13 -15.61 0.98 11.03
C LEU A 13 -15.76 1.59 12.42
N SER A 14 -15.35 0.87 13.47
CA SER A 14 -15.48 1.30 14.87
C SER A 14 -14.13 1.70 15.45
N CYS A 15 -14.06 2.90 16.03
CA CYS A 15 -12.90 3.40 16.76
C CYS A 15 -12.69 2.60 18.06
N ILE A 16 -11.46 2.13 18.31
CA ILE A 16 -11.14 1.35 19.52
C ILE A 16 -11.23 2.15 20.82
N TYR A 17 -11.17 3.48 20.76
CA TYR A 17 -11.15 4.30 21.99
C TYR A 17 -12.53 4.38 22.64
N HIS A 18 -13.54 4.91 21.95
CA HIS A 18 -14.88 5.11 22.50
C HIS A 18 -15.97 4.34 21.77
N GLY A 19 -15.60 3.50 20.79
CA GLY A 19 -16.54 2.71 20.01
C GLY A 19 -17.41 3.51 19.05
N TRP A 20 -17.05 4.77 18.73
CA TRP A 20 -17.73 5.52 17.68
C TRP A 20 -17.61 4.74 16.37
N SER A 21 -18.73 4.50 15.71
CA SER A 21 -18.77 3.73 14.46
C SER A 21 -19.10 4.63 13.29
N TYR A 22 -18.41 4.44 12.16
CA TYR A 22 -18.55 5.24 10.95
C TYR A 22 -19.07 4.39 9.80
N THR A 23 -19.94 4.98 8.98
CA THR A 23 -20.43 4.39 7.73
C THR A 23 -19.34 4.41 6.66
N GLN A 24 -19.58 3.72 5.53
CA GLN A 24 -18.72 3.78 4.34
C GLN A 24 -18.55 5.22 3.80
N ALA A 25 -19.56 6.09 3.96
CA ALA A 25 -19.50 7.50 3.59
C ALA A 25 -18.75 8.38 4.62
N GLY A 26 -18.27 7.79 5.72
CA GLY A 26 -17.50 8.47 6.76
C GLY A 26 -18.32 9.17 7.84
N ASN A 27 -19.66 9.25 7.72
CA ASN A 27 -20.52 9.78 8.78
C ASN A 27 -20.51 8.88 10.02
N CYS A 28 -20.52 9.47 11.21
CA CYS A 28 -20.71 8.74 12.46
C CYS A 28 -22.13 8.17 12.53
N LEU A 29 -22.23 6.86 12.64
CA LEU A 29 -23.47 6.11 12.76
C LEU A 29 -23.94 6.01 14.22
N ARG A 30 -23.02 5.89 15.17
CA ARG A 30 -23.34 5.60 16.58
C ARG A 30 -22.29 6.11 17.54
N ILE A 31 -22.75 6.68 18.66
CA ILE A 31 -21.95 7.06 19.81
C ILE A 31 -22.39 6.18 21.00
N PRO A 32 -21.62 5.16 21.41
CA PRO A 32 -22.06 4.21 22.43
C PRO A 32 -22.43 4.84 23.78
N ALA A 33 -21.74 5.91 24.19
CA ALA A 33 -22.03 6.64 25.42
C ALA A 33 -23.38 7.38 25.40
N HIS A 34 -23.94 7.63 24.21
CA HIS A 34 -25.20 8.35 24.01
C HIS A 34 -26.09 7.59 23.00
N PRO A 35 -26.64 6.42 23.38
CA PRO A 35 -27.30 5.53 22.42
C PRO A 35 -28.60 6.09 21.82
N GLY A 36 -29.25 7.06 22.48
CA GLY A 36 -30.43 7.75 21.95
C GLY A 36 -30.11 9.00 21.14
N LEU A 37 -28.84 9.38 21.02
CA LEU A 37 -28.42 10.54 20.23
C LEU A 37 -28.23 10.13 18.78
N THR A 38 -28.89 10.82 17.86
CA THR A 38 -28.50 10.83 16.45
C THR A 38 -27.21 11.65 16.32
N PRO A 39 -26.08 11.07 15.91
CA PRO A 39 -24.83 11.82 15.78
C PRO A 39 -24.99 12.98 14.79
N PRO A 40 -24.47 14.19 15.12
CA PRO A 40 -24.44 15.30 14.18
C PRO A 40 -23.64 14.98 12.91
N ASP A 41 -24.07 15.55 11.78
CA ASP A 41 -23.39 15.38 10.48
C ASP A 41 -21.94 15.86 10.47
N THR A 42 -21.58 16.80 11.36
CA THR A 42 -20.22 17.30 11.53
C THR A 42 -19.26 16.25 12.10
N ILE A 43 -19.79 15.19 12.72
CA ILE A 43 -18.99 14.06 13.19
C ILE A 43 -18.80 13.08 12.03
N ARG A 44 -17.75 13.31 11.25
CA ARG A 44 -17.37 12.47 10.11
C ARG A 44 -15.87 12.34 9.99
N VAL A 45 -15.44 11.35 9.22
CA VAL A 45 -14.03 11.12 8.86
C VAL A 45 -13.81 11.44 7.39
N ALA A 46 -12.57 11.76 7.03
CA ALA A 46 -12.21 11.89 5.62
C ALA A 46 -12.37 10.55 4.91
N THR A 47 -12.91 10.59 3.69
CA THR A 47 -13.03 9.44 2.78
C THR A 47 -12.29 9.76 1.49
N HIS A 48 -11.84 8.71 0.81
CA HIS A 48 -11.14 8.79 -0.47
C HIS A 48 -11.87 7.94 -1.50
N GLN A 49 -11.78 8.31 -2.77
CA GLN A 49 -12.24 7.43 -3.85
C GLN A 49 -11.26 6.27 -3.99
N VAL A 50 -11.81 5.06 -4.02
CA VAL A 50 -11.06 3.80 -4.03
C VAL A 50 -11.62 2.90 -5.12
N GLU A 51 -10.75 2.25 -5.88
CA GLU A 51 -11.10 1.26 -6.88
C GLU A 51 -10.20 0.02 -6.71
N GLU A 52 -10.79 -1.18 -6.78
CA GLU A 52 -10.03 -2.42 -6.87
C GLU A 52 -9.87 -2.82 -8.34
N ALA A 53 -8.63 -2.93 -8.81
CA ALA A 53 -8.32 -3.38 -10.17
C ALA A 53 -7.09 -4.29 -10.15
N ASP A 54 -7.19 -5.43 -10.84
CA ASP A 54 -6.13 -6.43 -10.98
C ASP A 54 -5.53 -6.90 -9.62
N GLY A 55 -6.39 -7.00 -8.59
CA GLY A 55 -6.01 -7.41 -7.24
C GLY A 55 -5.22 -6.36 -6.45
N VAL A 56 -5.20 -5.11 -6.91
CA VAL A 56 -4.60 -3.96 -6.24
C VAL A 56 -5.70 -2.97 -5.86
N ILE A 57 -5.60 -2.41 -4.64
CA ILE A 57 -6.48 -1.34 -4.16
C ILE A 57 -5.84 0.00 -4.49
N TRP A 58 -6.49 0.76 -5.37
CA TRP A 58 -6.07 2.08 -5.81
C TRP A 58 -6.81 3.16 -5.06
N VAL A 59 -6.09 4.17 -4.58
CA VAL A 59 -6.66 5.33 -3.88
C VAL A 59 -6.38 6.59 -4.68
N ALA A 60 -7.41 7.34 -5.04
CA ALA A 60 -7.25 8.57 -5.81
C ALA A 60 -6.68 9.69 -4.92
N VAL A 61 -5.68 10.41 -5.45
CA VAL A 61 -5.23 11.68 -4.87
C VAL A 61 -6.14 12.78 -5.39
N GLY A 62 -7.21 13.07 -4.63
CA GLY A 62 -8.25 14.01 -5.03
C GLY A 62 -9.31 13.36 -5.92
N GLU A 63 -9.81 14.10 -6.91
CA GLU A 63 -10.83 13.61 -7.84
C GLU A 63 -10.17 12.78 -8.96
N PRO A 64 -10.53 11.50 -9.14
CA PRO A 64 -9.95 10.68 -10.20
C PRO A 64 -10.42 11.15 -11.58
N VAL A 65 -9.47 11.46 -12.46
CA VAL A 65 -9.76 11.81 -13.88
C VAL A 65 -9.66 10.61 -14.82
N HIS A 66 -9.08 9.50 -14.35
CA HIS A 66 -8.88 8.26 -15.10
C HIS A 66 -9.14 7.05 -14.20
N LEU A 67 -9.45 5.91 -14.82
CA LEU A 67 -9.46 4.62 -14.13
C LEU A 67 -8.04 4.19 -13.76
N PRO A 68 -7.87 3.28 -12.78
CA PRO A 68 -6.57 2.69 -12.49
C PRO A 68 -5.93 2.07 -13.74
N PRO A 69 -4.58 2.10 -13.82
CA PRO A 69 -3.88 1.43 -14.91
C PRO A 69 -4.10 -0.08 -14.81
N LYS A 70 -4.21 -0.74 -15.97
CA LYS A 70 -4.31 -2.19 -16.04
C LYS A 70 -2.94 -2.83 -15.81
N LEU A 71 -2.90 -3.89 -15.02
CA LEU A 71 -1.71 -4.69 -14.72
C LEU A 71 -1.81 -6.05 -15.44
N GLU A 72 -2.01 -6.01 -16.77
CA GLU A 72 -2.29 -7.21 -17.57
C GLU A 72 -1.19 -8.27 -17.43
N GLY A 73 -1.59 -9.50 -17.10
CA GLY A 73 -0.66 -10.63 -16.94
C GLY A 73 0.12 -10.61 -15.61
N LEU A 74 -0.10 -9.64 -14.73
CA LEU A 74 0.52 -9.58 -13.41
C LEU A 74 -0.42 -10.07 -12.31
N VAL A 75 0.12 -10.83 -11.37
CA VAL A 75 -0.60 -11.37 -10.21
C VAL A 75 0.06 -10.83 -8.93
N PRO A 76 -0.69 -10.12 -8.05
CA PRO A 76 -0.16 -9.66 -6.77
C PRO A 76 0.31 -10.81 -5.89
N LEU A 77 1.53 -10.70 -5.36
CA LEU A 77 2.11 -11.66 -4.43
C LEU A 77 1.95 -11.21 -2.97
N ARG A 78 2.43 -10.00 -2.67
CA ARG A 78 2.40 -9.39 -1.33
C ARG A 78 2.77 -7.92 -1.37
N SER A 79 2.51 -7.22 -0.28
CA SER A 79 3.05 -5.89 -0.01
C SER A 79 4.16 -5.94 1.05
N LEU A 80 5.07 -4.99 0.99
CA LEU A 80 6.04 -4.70 2.04
C LEU A 80 6.38 -3.21 2.04
N THR A 81 6.88 -2.70 3.16
CA THR A 81 7.44 -1.35 3.23
C THR A 81 8.95 -1.44 3.13
N MET A 82 9.56 -0.53 2.37
CA MET A 82 11.01 -0.33 2.37
C MET A 82 11.31 1.03 2.98
N ASN A 83 12.24 1.10 3.93
CA ASN A 83 12.76 2.36 4.46
C ASN A 83 13.82 2.95 3.50
N ALA A 84 13.40 3.15 2.26
CA ALA A 84 14.16 3.82 1.21
C ALA A 84 13.20 4.59 0.30
N ASP A 85 13.68 5.68 -0.31
CA ASP A 85 12.95 6.36 -1.37
C ASP A 85 13.00 5.58 -2.70
N ILE A 86 12.15 5.99 -3.65
CA ILE A 86 12.04 5.30 -4.95
C ILE A 86 13.38 5.30 -5.71
N ALA A 87 14.14 6.39 -5.65
CA ALA A 87 15.41 6.49 -6.38
C ALA A 87 16.46 5.52 -5.82
N THR A 88 16.51 5.37 -4.49
CA THR A 88 17.39 4.41 -3.83
C THR A 88 16.95 2.96 -4.10
N ILE A 89 15.65 2.68 -4.17
CA ILE A 89 15.13 1.35 -4.58
C ILE A 89 15.54 1.02 -6.01
N GLU A 90 15.38 1.96 -6.93
CA GLU A 90 15.82 1.82 -8.33
C GLU A 90 17.33 1.52 -8.39
N ALA A 91 18.15 2.29 -7.67
CA ALA A 91 19.59 2.08 -7.61
C ALA A 91 19.96 0.68 -7.07
N ALA A 92 19.31 0.24 -5.99
CA ALA A 92 19.53 -1.08 -5.40
C ALA A 92 19.06 -2.24 -6.31
N SER A 93 18.02 -2.02 -7.11
CA SER A 93 17.51 -3.00 -8.06
C SER A 93 18.31 -3.07 -9.37
N GLY A 94 19.06 -2.01 -9.71
CA GLY A 94 19.71 -1.85 -11.01
C GLY A 94 18.73 -1.59 -12.16
N ALA A 95 17.48 -1.25 -11.87
CA ALA A 95 16.41 -0.99 -12.85
C ALA A 95 15.76 0.39 -12.61
N LYS A 96 14.95 0.83 -13.56
CA LYS A 96 14.21 2.10 -13.49
C LYS A 96 12.72 1.87 -13.68
N SER A 97 11.91 2.67 -13.00
CA SER A 97 10.46 2.59 -13.09
C SER A 97 10.02 3.02 -14.49
N GLU A 98 9.08 2.28 -15.07
CA GLU A 98 8.42 2.63 -16.31
C GLU A 98 7.47 3.82 -16.10
N ALA A 99 6.97 4.40 -17.18
CA ALA A 99 5.96 5.46 -17.12
C ALA A 99 4.65 5.01 -16.42
N SER A 100 4.42 3.69 -16.36
CA SER A 100 3.31 3.05 -15.62
C SER A 100 3.52 3.05 -14.09
N GLY A 101 4.70 3.43 -13.60
CA GLY A 101 5.08 3.34 -12.18
C GLY A 101 5.53 1.94 -11.75
N LEU A 102 5.59 0.98 -12.68
CA LEU A 102 6.09 -0.37 -12.42
C LEU A 102 7.60 -0.43 -12.62
N LEU A 103 8.28 -1.14 -11.73
CA LEU A 103 9.70 -1.45 -11.82
C LEU A 103 9.88 -2.95 -12.01
N LYS A 104 10.54 -3.37 -13.10
CA LYS A 104 10.96 -4.76 -13.29
C LYS A 104 12.31 -4.99 -12.62
N ALA A 105 12.30 -5.64 -11.46
CA ALA A 105 13.50 -5.94 -10.70
C ALA A 105 13.91 -7.41 -10.88
N THR A 106 15.21 -7.69 -10.93
CA THR A 106 15.75 -9.05 -10.87
C THR A 106 16.70 -9.16 -9.70
N GLN A 107 16.45 -10.12 -8.81
CA GLN A 107 17.26 -10.37 -7.62
C GLN A 107 17.46 -11.87 -7.45
N GLN A 108 18.70 -12.31 -7.26
CA GLN A 108 19.04 -13.73 -7.09
C GLN A 108 18.45 -14.64 -8.20
N SER A 109 18.47 -14.16 -9.46
CA SER A 109 17.87 -14.82 -10.64
C SER A 109 16.34 -14.92 -10.66
N GLU A 110 15.65 -14.30 -9.71
CA GLU A 110 14.18 -14.19 -9.69
C GLU A 110 13.77 -12.82 -10.23
N THR A 111 12.85 -12.80 -11.20
CA THR A 111 12.29 -11.58 -11.75
C THR A 111 10.93 -11.29 -11.11
N MET A 112 10.74 -10.05 -10.66
CA MET A 112 9.51 -9.57 -10.07
C MET A 112 9.19 -8.16 -10.54
N TRP A 113 7.91 -7.81 -10.51
CA TRP A 113 7.42 -6.47 -10.79
C TRP A 113 7.07 -5.78 -9.49
N LEU A 114 7.50 -4.53 -9.33
CA LEU A 114 7.23 -3.73 -8.15
C LEU A 114 6.38 -2.52 -8.54
N LEU A 115 5.22 -2.36 -7.91
CA LEU A 115 4.48 -1.11 -7.93
C LEU A 115 4.89 -0.29 -6.70
N LEU A 116 5.48 0.88 -6.95
CA LEU A 116 6.09 1.72 -5.92
C LEU A 116 5.16 2.88 -5.57
N SER A 117 4.85 3.05 -4.28
CA SER A 117 4.05 4.16 -3.77
C SER A 117 4.76 4.82 -2.59
N GLU A 118 5.40 5.96 -2.85
CA GLU A 118 6.03 6.76 -1.81
C GLU A 118 4.97 7.24 -0.81
N GLN A 119 5.19 6.95 0.48
CA GLN A 119 4.25 7.31 1.56
C GLN A 119 4.70 8.58 2.27
N GLU A 120 5.97 8.61 2.64
CA GLU A 120 6.66 9.74 3.25
C GLU A 120 8.13 9.68 2.82
N LYS A 121 8.87 10.77 3.05
CA LYS A 121 10.26 10.86 2.58
C LYS A 121 11.09 9.69 3.10
N GLY A 122 11.66 8.91 2.17
CA GLY A 122 12.50 7.76 2.49
C GLY A 122 11.72 6.52 2.93
N HIS A 123 10.39 6.47 2.78
CA HIS A 123 9.56 5.29 3.09
C HIS A 123 8.61 5.02 1.92
N THR A 124 8.79 3.85 1.30
CA THR A 124 8.03 3.44 0.11
C THR A 124 7.23 2.18 0.41
N LEU A 125 5.93 2.22 0.13
CA LEU A 125 5.10 1.01 0.06
C LEU A 125 5.34 0.34 -1.29
N VAL A 126 5.66 -0.95 -1.25
CA VAL A 126 5.96 -1.74 -2.44
C VAL A 126 4.98 -2.90 -2.54
N HIS A 127 4.25 -2.96 -3.65
CA HIS A 127 3.49 -4.15 -4.03
C HIS A 127 4.34 -5.00 -4.97
N VAL A 128 4.56 -6.25 -4.59
CA VAL A 128 5.31 -7.23 -5.38
C VAL A 128 4.30 -8.02 -6.21
N LEU A 129 4.50 -8.05 -7.52
CA LEU A 129 3.70 -8.78 -8.48
C LEU A 129 4.57 -9.73 -9.30
N LEU A 130 3.97 -10.82 -9.78
CA LEU A 130 4.62 -11.82 -10.63
C LEU A 130 3.89 -11.93 -11.96
N GLU A 131 4.61 -12.32 -13.00
CA GLU A 131 4.02 -12.55 -14.32
C GLU A 131 3.40 -13.95 -14.40
N GLY A 132 2.17 -14.04 -14.90
CA GLY A 132 1.49 -15.30 -15.21
C GLY A 132 1.23 -16.24 -14.03
N GLU A 133 1.13 -17.54 -14.34
CA GLU A 133 0.91 -18.58 -13.33
C GLU A 133 2.23 -18.94 -12.64
N ASN A 134 2.22 -18.92 -11.30
CA ASN A 134 3.40 -19.13 -10.48
C ASN A 134 3.16 -20.29 -9.52
N THR A 135 4.11 -21.22 -9.43
CA THR A 135 4.04 -22.31 -8.44
C THR A 135 4.21 -21.77 -7.02
N VAL A 136 3.97 -22.61 -6.01
CA VAL A 136 4.31 -22.26 -4.61
C VAL A 136 5.80 -21.93 -4.48
N ARG A 137 6.67 -22.65 -5.21
CA ARG A 137 8.12 -22.44 -5.15
C ARG A 137 8.51 -21.07 -5.69
N ASP A 138 7.97 -20.70 -6.84
CA ASP A 138 8.27 -19.42 -7.50
C ASP A 138 7.85 -18.25 -6.62
N ARG A 139 6.65 -18.34 -6.02
CA ARG A 139 6.14 -17.34 -5.07
C ARG A 139 7.01 -17.21 -3.82
N ILE A 140 7.51 -18.32 -3.29
CA ILE A 140 8.43 -18.30 -2.13
C ILE A 140 9.77 -17.68 -2.52
N SER A 141 10.33 -18.05 -3.68
CA SER A 141 11.59 -17.49 -4.18
C SER A 141 11.48 -15.99 -4.40
N ALA A 142 10.45 -15.54 -5.12
CA ALA A 142 10.22 -14.12 -5.37
C ALA A 142 9.97 -13.33 -4.07
N SER A 143 9.23 -13.89 -3.10
CA SER A 143 9.06 -13.24 -1.80
C SER A 143 10.39 -13.08 -1.04
N ARG A 144 11.35 -14.00 -1.20
CA ARG A 144 12.68 -13.90 -0.60
C ARG A 144 13.56 -12.91 -1.36
N ALA A 145 13.48 -12.90 -2.68
CA ALA A 145 14.15 -11.92 -3.53
C ALA A 145 13.70 -10.48 -3.20
N ALA A 146 12.40 -10.27 -2.97
CA ALA A 146 11.85 -8.99 -2.53
C ALA A 146 12.40 -8.53 -1.17
N GLU A 147 12.55 -9.46 -0.22
CA GLU A 147 13.16 -9.18 1.09
C GLU A 147 14.67 -8.89 0.98
N SER A 148 15.38 -9.58 0.07
CA SER A 148 16.78 -9.27 -0.24
C SER A 148 16.91 -7.86 -0.82
N LEU A 149 16.05 -7.48 -1.77
CA LEU A 149 16.03 -6.14 -2.35
C LEU A 149 15.77 -5.07 -1.29
N ARG A 150 14.77 -5.30 -0.42
CA ARG A 150 14.44 -4.39 0.68
C ARG A 150 15.68 -4.08 1.52
N ARG A 151 16.42 -5.11 1.95
CA ARG A 151 17.64 -4.94 2.75
C ARG A 151 18.71 -4.15 2.00
N SER A 152 18.94 -4.47 0.73
CA SER A 152 19.92 -3.74 -0.08
C SER A 152 19.54 -2.26 -0.27
N ALA A 153 18.26 -1.94 -0.47
CA ALA A 153 17.79 -0.57 -0.59
C ALA A 153 17.88 0.20 0.74
N GLU A 154 17.48 -0.41 1.85
CA GLU A 154 17.56 0.19 3.18
C GLU A 154 19.03 0.44 3.62
N ASP A 155 19.93 -0.52 3.33
CA ASP A 155 21.37 -0.36 3.59
C ASP A 155 21.98 0.78 2.76
N LEU A 156 21.53 0.96 1.51
CA LEU A 156 21.98 2.05 0.65
C LEU A 156 21.47 3.41 1.16
N GLN A 157 20.18 3.51 1.49
CA GLN A 157 19.57 4.72 2.05
C GLN A 157 20.27 5.16 3.34
N ALA A 158 20.60 4.21 4.21
CA ALA A 158 21.29 4.47 5.47
C ALA A 158 22.69 5.05 5.27
N ARG A 159 23.43 4.63 4.24
CA ARG A 159 24.74 5.19 3.90
C ARG A 159 24.64 6.60 3.36
N GLU A 160 23.72 6.84 2.43
CA GLU A 160 23.47 8.17 1.85
C GLU A 160 23.04 9.19 2.91
N SER A 161 22.30 8.75 3.93
CA SER A 161 21.88 9.60 5.05
C SER A 161 22.99 9.90 6.05
N HIS A 162 24.08 9.13 6.05
CA HIS A 162 25.25 9.36 6.91
C HIS A 162 26.26 10.32 6.29
N ASP A 163 26.29 10.40 4.96
CA ASP A 163 27.21 11.23 4.18
C ASP A 163 26.65 12.63 3.86
N ALA A 164 25.39 12.92 4.24
CA ALA A 164 24.68 14.18 4.02
C ALA A 164 24.61 15.06 5.28
#